data_AF-A0A132T4T7-F1
#
_entry.id   AF-A0A132T4T7-F1
#
_cell.length_a   1.000
_cell.length_b   1.000
_cell.length_c   1.000
_cell.angle_alpha   90.00
_cell.angle_beta   90.00
_cell.angle_gamma   90.00
#
_symmetry.space_group_name_H-M   'P 1'
#
loop_
_entity.id
_entity.type
_entity.pdbx_description
1 polymer ?
#
loop_
_entity_poly.entity_id
_entity_poly.type
_entity_poly.pdbx_seq_one_letter_code
_entity_poly.pdbx_strand_id
1 'polypeptide(L)'
;MIPWLAAVLIAVLVAVILLTAGWAYQTANRLDRLHVRYDLSWQALDAALARRAVVARAVAVEAHGGGPEGRRLAALADAAERASRPSREAAENELSAALARVNPASLPLALVAELADAEARVVLARRFHNDAVRDTLALRERPLVRVLRLGGTAALPTYFEIAEGGDLSAREPAPPSRRTSARVILLDGDGAVLLLCGSDPAAAGGDEPPPRWWFTIGGAAQVGESLAQAAARELYEETGLLVPPELMVGPVWRRDAVIDFNGS
;
A
#
# COMPACT_ATOMS: atom_id res chain seq x y z
N MET A 1 1.61 -40.81 -45.34
CA MET A 1 1.03 -40.68 -43.97
C MET A 1 1.44 -39.39 -43.23
N ILE A 2 2.09 -38.42 -43.89
CA ILE A 2 2.47 -37.11 -43.31
C ILE A 2 1.34 -36.04 -43.36
N PRO A 3 0.30 -36.08 -44.23
CA PRO A 3 -0.62 -34.94 -44.38
C PRO A 3 -1.61 -34.79 -43.22
N TRP A 4 -1.98 -35.88 -42.55
CA TRP A 4 -2.87 -35.82 -41.39
C TRP A 4 -2.17 -35.23 -40.17
N LEU A 5 -0.89 -35.54 -39.96
CA LEU A 5 -0.06 -34.94 -38.91
C LEU A 5 0.07 -33.42 -39.12
N ALA A 6 0.33 -33.00 -40.37
CA ALA A 6 0.38 -31.58 -40.71
C ALA A 6 -0.96 -30.87 -40.48
N ALA A 7 -2.08 -31.47 -40.88
CA ALA A 7 -3.41 -30.91 -40.64
C ALA A 7 -3.73 -30.78 -39.13
N VAL A 8 -3.37 -31.80 -38.32
CA VAL A 8 -3.53 -31.75 -36.87
C VAL A 8 -2.65 -30.66 -36.25
N LEU A 9 -1.39 -30.54 -36.66
CA LEU A 9 -0.49 -29.48 -36.18
C LEU A 9 -1.01 -28.09 -36.50
N ILE A 10 -1.53 -27.87 -37.71
CA ILE A 10 -2.14 -26.60 -38.11
C ILE A 10 -3.39 -26.32 -37.25
N ALA A 11 -4.26 -27.31 -37.06
CA ALA A 11 -5.46 -27.15 -36.25
C ALA A 11 -5.12 -26.80 -34.79
N VAL A 12 -4.12 -27.47 -34.19
CA VAL A 12 -3.62 -27.16 -32.84
C VAL A 12 -3.04 -25.76 -32.78
N LEU A 13 -2.23 -25.36 -33.77
CA LEU A 13 -1.66 -24.01 -33.82
C LEU A 13 -2.77 -22.94 -33.90
N VAL A 14 -3.77 -23.13 -34.76
CA VAL A 14 -4.92 -22.21 -34.88
C VAL A 14 -5.69 -22.15 -33.57
N ALA A 15 -5.95 -23.28 -32.91
CA ALA A 15 -6.62 -23.31 -31.62
C ALA A 15 -5.84 -22.54 -30.54
N VAL A 16 -4.52 -22.74 -30.45
CA VAL A 16 -3.64 -22.01 -29.51
C VAL A 16 -3.66 -20.51 -29.78
N ILE A 17 -3.62 -20.10 -31.05
CA ILE A 17 -3.70 -18.67 -31.44
C ILE A 17 -5.04 -18.07 -30.99
N LEU A 18 -6.16 -18.75 -31.26
CA LEU A 18 -7.49 -18.26 -30.89
C LEU A 18 -7.67 -18.16 -29.37
N LEU A 19 -7.18 -19.16 -28.63
CA LEU A 19 -7.19 -19.14 -27.16
C LEU A 19 -6.35 -17.98 -26.60
N THR A 20 -5.16 -17.77 -27.16
CA THR A 20 -4.26 -16.68 -26.73
C THR A 20 -4.86 -15.31 -27.05
N ALA A 21 -5.42 -15.14 -28.25
CA ALA A 21 -6.09 -13.91 -28.66
C ALA A 21 -7.32 -13.61 -27.79
N GLY A 22 -8.14 -14.63 -27.51
CA GLY A 22 -9.30 -14.52 -26.61
C GLY A 22 -8.90 -14.13 -25.19
N TRP A 23 -7.86 -14.76 -24.64
CA TRP A 23 -7.30 -14.42 -23.33
C TRP A 23 -6.76 -12.98 -23.30
N ALA A 24 -6.02 -12.57 -24.33
CA ALA A 24 -5.46 -11.22 -24.43
C ALA A 24 -6.58 -10.17 -24.51
N TYR A 25 -7.63 -10.42 -25.31
CA TYR A 25 -8.80 -9.56 -25.43
C TYR A 25 -9.55 -9.41 -24.09
N GLN A 26 -9.82 -10.52 -23.40
CA GLN A 26 -10.48 -10.48 -22.08
C GLN A 26 -9.63 -9.73 -21.04
N THR A 27 -8.31 -9.94 -21.06
CA THR A 27 -7.37 -9.28 -20.15
C THR A 27 -7.29 -7.78 -20.42
N ALA A 28 -7.23 -7.37 -21.69
CA ALA A 28 -7.26 -5.96 -22.10
C ALA A 28 -8.56 -5.28 -21.67
N ASN A 29 -9.72 -5.90 -21.93
CA ASN A 29 -11.02 -5.37 -21.48
C ASN A 29 -11.13 -5.29 -19.95
N ARG A 30 -10.57 -6.27 -19.23
CA ARG A 30 -10.53 -6.21 -17.76
C ARG A 30 -9.68 -5.04 -17.28
N LEU A 31 -8.54 -4.82 -17.94
CA LEU A 31 -7.63 -3.74 -17.58
C LEU A 31 -8.21 -2.35 -17.91
N ASP A 32 -8.91 -2.22 -19.03
CA ASP A 32 -9.67 -1.01 -19.39
C ASP A 32 -10.70 -0.65 -18.32
N ARG A 33 -11.52 -1.62 -17.89
CA ARG A 33 -12.47 -1.41 -16.78
C ARG A 33 -11.79 -1.00 -15.47
N LEU A 34 -10.60 -1.54 -15.18
CA LEU A 34 -9.84 -1.16 -13.98
C LEU A 34 -9.31 0.27 -14.07
N HIS A 35 -8.83 0.70 -15.24
CA HIS A 35 -8.43 2.09 -15.47
C HIS A 35 -9.60 3.06 -15.32
N VAL A 36 -10.77 2.74 -15.91
CA VAL A 36 -11.99 3.55 -15.72
C VAL A 36 -12.35 3.65 -14.23
N ARG A 37 -12.27 2.54 -13.48
CA ARG A 37 -12.53 2.55 -12.03
C ARG A 37 -11.53 3.39 -11.25
N TYR A 38 -10.25 3.33 -11.62
CA TYR A 38 -9.20 4.18 -11.03
C TYR A 38 -9.49 5.67 -11.27
N ASP A 39 -9.85 6.07 -12.48
CA ASP A 39 -10.17 7.46 -12.80
C ASP A 39 -11.42 7.95 -12.04
N LEU A 40 -12.47 7.13 -11.98
CA LEU A 40 -13.68 7.44 -11.20
C LEU A 40 -13.37 7.53 -9.70
N SER A 41 -12.51 6.66 -9.17
CA SER A 41 -12.11 6.71 -7.76
C SER A 41 -11.33 7.97 -7.43
N TRP A 42 -10.50 8.47 -8.36
CA TRP A 42 -9.82 9.75 -8.20
C TRP A 42 -10.81 10.92 -8.18
N GLN A 43 -11.80 10.93 -9.06
CA GLN A 43 -12.84 11.98 -9.07
C GLN A 43 -13.64 12.00 -7.76
N ALA A 44 -13.97 10.82 -7.21
CA ALA A 44 -14.66 10.71 -5.93
C ALA A 44 -13.79 11.21 -4.76
N LEU A 45 -12.50 10.90 -4.76
CA LEU A 45 -11.53 11.40 -3.79
C LEU A 45 -11.38 12.93 -3.88
N ASP A 46 -11.18 13.48 -5.08
CA ASP A 46 -11.04 14.92 -5.30
C ASP A 46 -12.28 15.69 -4.85
N ALA A 47 -13.49 15.16 -5.10
CA ALA A 47 -14.74 15.74 -4.61
C ALA A 47 -14.84 15.72 -3.07
N ALA A 48 -14.37 14.65 -2.41
CA ALA A 48 -14.34 14.57 -0.95
C ALA A 48 -13.36 15.60 -0.35
N LEU A 49 -12.18 15.75 -0.97
CA LEU A 49 -11.17 16.74 -0.58
C LEU A 49 -11.67 18.17 -0.78
N ALA A 50 -12.31 18.47 -1.91
CA ALA A 50 -12.90 19.78 -2.17
C ALA A 50 -13.95 20.15 -1.11
N ARG A 51 -14.81 19.20 -0.71
CA ARG A 51 -15.77 19.41 0.38
C ARG A 51 -15.07 19.69 1.70
N ARG A 52 -14.01 18.95 2.03
CA ARG A 52 -13.18 19.19 3.21
C ARG A 52 -12.55 20.59 3.20
N ALA A 53 -12.03 21.06 2.07
CA ALA A 53 -11.45 22.40 1.93
C ALA A 53 -12.47 23.51 2.23
N VAL A 54 -13.72 23.34 1.76
CA VAL A 54 -14.83 24.27 2.09
C VAL A 54 -15.09 24.32 3.60
N VAL A 55 -15.18 23.16 4.26
CA VAL A 55 -15.39 23.09 5.71
C VAL A 55 -14.20 23.67 6.47
N ALA A 56 -12.97 23.41 6.02
CA ALA A 56 -11.76 23.96 6.63
C ALA A 56 -11.69 25.49 6.59
N ARG A 57 -12.17 26.12 5.50
CA ARG A 57 -12.33 27.58 5.44
C ARG A 57 -13.37 28.10 6.43
N ALA A 58 -14.49 27.40 6.60
CA ALA A 58 -15.48 27.76 7.62
C ALA A 58 -14.89 27.65 9.04
N VAL A 59 -14.13 26.59 9.33
CA VAL A 59 -13.38 26.43 10.58
C VAL A 59 -12.38 27.56 10.80
N ALA A 60 -11.70 28.01 9.75
CA ALA A 60 -10.75 29.13 9.84
C ALA A 60 -11.41 30.44 10.29
N VAL A 61 -12.59 30.75 9.74
CA VAL A 61 -13.36 31.94 10.11
C VAL A 61 -13.87 31.82 11.54
N GLU A 62 -14.38 30.67 11.94
CA GLU A 62 -15.01 30.47 13.23
C GLU A 62 -13.99 30.41 14.39
N ALA A 63 -12.90 29.66 14.23
CA ALA A 63 -11.90 29.47 15.29
C ALA A 63 -11.00 30.70 15.50
N HIS A 64 -10.65 31.43 14.43
CA HIS A 64 -9.61 32.47 14.48
C HIS A 64 -10.09 33.83 13.95
N GLY A 65 -11.32 33.95 13.44
CA GLY A 65 -11.84 35.18 12.86
C GLY A 65 -10.96 35.71 11.71
N GLY A 66 -10.77 37.02 11.68
CA GLY A 66 -9.87 37.70 10.72
C GLY A 66 -8.38 37.68 11.10
N GLY A 67 -8.00 36.88 12.10
CA GLY A 67 -6.62 36.79 12.60
C GLY A 67 -5.62 36.21 11.59
N PRO A 68 -4.31 36.34 11.84
CA PRO A 68 -3.27 35.77 10.96
C PRO A 68 -3.37 34.24 10.84
N GLU A 69 -3.79 33.55 11.90
CA GLU A 69 -3.98 32.10 11.92
C GLU A 69 -5.15 31.66 11.03
N GLY A 70 -6.29 32.36 11.11
CA GLY A 70 -7.46 32.10 10.25
C GLY A 70 -7.14 32.31 8.77
N ARG A 71 -6.46 33.42 8.44
CA ARG A 71 -5.99 33.66 7.07
C ARG A 71 -5.03 32.58 6.58
N ARG A 72 -4.15 32.08 7.44
CA ARG A 72 -3.22 30.99 7.10
C ARG A 72 -3.97 29.69 6.85
N LEU A 73 -4.92 29.30 7.70
CA LEU A 73 -5.71 28.08 7.52
C LEU A 73 -6.57 28.16 6.25
N ALA A 74 -7.21 29.29 5.98
CA ALA A 74 -7.96 29.50 4.75
C ALA A 74 -7.07 29.42 3.50
N ALA A 75 -5.88 30.01 3.54
CA ALA A 75 -4.91 29.93 2.43
C ALA A 75 -4.41 28.51 2.18
N LEU A 76 -4.21 27.72 3.25
CA LEU A 76 -3.85 26.30 3.12
C LEU A 76 -5.00 25.49 2.51
N ALA A 77 -6.25 25.76 2.89
CA ALA A 77 -7.42 25.12 2.26
C ALA A 77 -7.52 25.46 0.76
N ASP A 78 -7.29 26.73 0.39
CA ASP A 78 -7.29 27.15 -1.01
C ASP A 78 -6.12 26.56 -1.81
N ALA A 79 -4.96 26.40 -1.18
CA ALA A 79 -3.80 25.75 -1.79
C ALA A 79 -4.06 24.25 -1.99
N ALA A 80 -4.63 23.58 -0.98
CA ALA A 80 -5.01 22.18 -1.02
C ALA A 80 -6.04 21.91 -2.11
N GLU A 81 -7.05 22.76 -2.31
CA GLU A 81 -8.07 22.62 -3.35
C GLU A 81 -7.56 22.91 -4.78
N ARG A 82 -6.58 23.79 -4.95
CA ARG A 82 -6.01 24.15 -6.26
C ARG A 82 -4.77 23.36 -6.67
N ALA A 83 -4.20 22.56 -5.77
CA ALA A 83 -3.04 21.73 -6.04
C ALA A 83 -3.25 20.80 -7.24
N SER A 84 -2.18 20.52 -7.99
CA SER A 84 -2.23 19.50 -9.04
C SER A 84 -2.18 18.12 -8.42
N ARG A 85 -2.57 17.07 -9.15
CA ARG A 85 -2.58 15.69 -8.64
C ARG A 85 -1.25 15.26 -7.96
N PRO A 86 -0.06 15.55 -8.51
CA PRO A 86 1.21 15.20 -7.83
C PRO A 86 1.48 15.98 -6.54
N SER A 87 1.01 17.23 -6.42
CA SER A 87 1.23 18.05 -5.23
C SER A 87 0.04 18.05 -4.26
N ARG A 88 -1.08 17.41 -4.63
CA ARG A 88 -2.32 17.33 -3.84
C ARG A 88 -2.07 16.72 -2.47
N GLU A 89 -1.29 15.63 -2.41
CA GLU A 89 -1.01 14.93 -1.16
C GLU A 89 -0.29 15.82 -0.14
N ALA A 90 0.80 16.47 -0.57
CA ALA A 90 1.55 17.38 0.29
C ALA A 90 0.69 18.55 0.79
N ALA A 91 -0.12 19.15 -0.08
CA ALA A 91 -0.99 20.26 0.28
C ALA A 91 -2.11 19.85 1.26
N GLU A 92 -2.71 18.65 1.08
CA GLU A 92 -3.70 18.10 2.01
C GLU A 92 -3.08 17.75 3.37
N ASN A 93 -1.83 17.31 3.40
CA ASN A 93 -1.07 17.06 4.64
C ASN A 93 -0.79 18.36 5.41
N GLU A 94 -0.42 19.44 4.72
CA GLU A 94 -0.27 20.75 5.34
C GLU A 94 -1.60 21.27 5.91
N LEU A 95 -2.71 21.06 5.19
CA LEU A 95 -4.05 21.39 5.67
C LEU A 95 -4.44 20.56 6.90
N SER A 96 -4.21 19.24 6.89
CA SER A 96 -4.42 18.35 8.04
C SER A 96 -3.66 18.81 9.27
N ALA A 97 -2.37 19.13 9.12
CA ALA A 97 -1.53 19.61 10.21
C ALA A 97 -2.02 20.96 10.77
N ALA A 98 -2.61 21.81 9.94
CA ALA A 98 -3.21 23.07 10.38
C ALA A 98 -4.54 22.87 11.12
N LEU A 99 -5.42 22.00 10.61
CA LEU A 99 -6.68 21.65 11.25
C LEU A 99 -6.48 20.99 12.62
N ALA A 100 -5.45 20.14 12.76
CA ALA A 100 -5.12 19.48 14.03
C ALA A 100 -4.73 20.45 15.17
N ARG A 101 -4.36 21.69 14.84
CA ARG A 101 -4.07 22.73 15.86
C ARG A 101 -5.30 23.50 16.31
N VAL A 102 -6.44 23.34 15.62
CA VAL A 102 -7.68 24.02 15.98
C VAL A 102 -8.26 23.36 17.22
N ASN A 103 -8.64 24.16 18.22
CA ASN A 103 -9.32 23.64 19.40
C ASN A 103 -10.78 23.30 19.07
N PRO A 104 -11.23 22.03 19.16
CA PRO A 104 -12.61 21.67 18.87
C PRO A 104 -13.62 22.35 19.80
N ALA A 105 -13.21 22.70 21.02
CA ALA A 105 -14.08 23.35 22.00
C ALA A 105 -14.39 24.83 21.67
N SER A 106 -13.63 25.45 20.76
CA SER A 106 -13.92 26.80 20.27
C SER A 106 -14.85 26.83 19.06
N LEU A 107 -15.34 25.67 18.58
CA LEU A 107 -16.19 25.56 17.41
C LEU A 107 -17.65 25.24 17.78
N PRO A 108 -18.63 25.71 17.00
CA PRO A 108 -20.02 25.24 17.07
C PRO A 108 -20.10 23.74 16.79
N LEU A 109 -20.94 23.03 17.55
CA LEU A 109 -21.12 21.58 17.42
C LEU A 109 -21.47 21.14 15.98
N ALA A 110 -22.28 21.93 15.28
CA ALA A 110 -22.65 21.65 13.89
C ALA A 110 -21.41 21.64 12.95
N LEU A 111 -20.46 22.55 13.16
CA LEU A 111 -19.26 22.64 12.34
C LEU A 111 -18.25 21.52 12.67
N VAL A 112 -18.16 21.11 13.93
CA VAL A 112 -17.40 19.92 14.34
C VAL A 112 -17.97 18.67 13.66
N ALA A 113 -19.30 18.53 13.62
CA ALA A 113 -19.96 17.42 12.94
C ALA A 113 -19.73 17.42 11.42
N GLU A 114 -19.82 18.58 10.76
CA GLU A 114 -19.51 18.71 9.32
C GLU A 114 -18.04 18.40 9.01
N LEU A 115 -17.10 18.81 9.87
CA LEU A 115 -15.69 18.48 9.71
C LEU A 115 -15.47 16.97 9.84
N ALA A 116 -16.05 16.34 10.86
CA ALA A 116 -15.97 14.89 11.06
C ALA A 116 -16.58 14.10 9.89
N ASP A 117 -17.72 14.54 9.35
CA ASP A 117 -18.33 13.93 8.16
C ASP A 117 -17.43 14.07 6.92
N ALA A 118 -16.85 15.26 6.71
CA ALA A 118 -15.93 15.49 5.61
C ALA A 118 -14.66 14.62 5.72
N GLU A 119 -14.07 14.51 6.91
CA GLU A 119 -12.91 13.64 7.16
C GLU A 119 -13.23 12.17 6.95
N ALA A 120 -14.37 11.69 7.45
CA ALA A 120 -14.80 10.31 7.25
C ALA A 120 -14.97 9.96 5.76
N ARG A 121 -15.53 10.88 4.96
CA ARG A 121 -15.66 10.72 3.50
C ARG A 121 -14.31 10.66 2.80
N VAL A 122 -13.36 11.50 3.22
CA VAL A 122 -11.99 11.49 2.66
C VAL A 122 -11.30 10.16 2.95
N VAL A 123 -11.38 9.66 4.19
CA VAL A 123 -10.81 8.35 4.56
C VAL A 123 -11.40 7.23 3.71
N LEU A 124 -12.73 7.21 3.54
CA LEU A 124 -13.38 6.20 2.71
C LEU A 124 -13.01 6.31 1.23
N ALA A 125 -13.00 7.51 0.68
CA ALA A 125 -12.66 7.75 -0.72
C ALA A 125 -11.19 7.39 -1.02
N ARG A 126 -10.27 7.70 -0.10
CA ARG A 126 -8.86 7.32 -0.17
C ARG A 126 -8.69 5.80 -0.21
N ARG A 127 -9.40 5.08 0.66
CA ARG A 127 -9.37 3.60 0.66
C ARG A 127 -9.85 3.03 -0.68
N PHE A 128 -10.97 3.51 -1.21
CA PHE A 128 -11.45 3.07 -2.52
C PHE A 128 -10.49 3.42 -3.66
N HIS A 129 -9.82 4.57 -3.59
CA HIS A 129 -8.78 4.94 -4.55
C HIS A 129 -7.59 3.97 -4.48
N ASN A 130 -7.05 3.73 -3.29
CA ASN A 130 -5.92 2.83 -3.08
C ASN A 130 -6.26 1.37 -3.45
N ASP A 131 -7.49 0.92 -3.22
CA ASP A 131 -7.97 -0.38 -3.68
C ASP A 131 -7.98 -0.46 -5.22
N ALA A 132 -8.44 0.58 -5.91
CA ALA A 132 -8.42 0.64 -7.37
C ALA A 132 -6.99 0.68 -7.93
N VAL A 133 -6.06 1.38 -7.28
CA VAL A 133 -4.62 1.38 -7.59
C VAL A 133 -4.06 -0.04 -7.48
N ARG A 134 -4.27 -0.69 -6.32
CA ARG A 134 -3.80 -2.06 -6.05
C ARG A 134 -4.34 -3.06 -7.07
N ASP A 135 -5.65 -3.02 -7.34
CA ASP A 135 -6.30 -3.93 -8.30
C ASP A 135 -5.72 -3.77 -9.72
N THR A 136 -5.41 -2.53 -10.10
CA THR A 136 -4.84 -2.21 -11.41
C THR A 136 -3.38 -2.66 -11.51
N LEU A 137 -2.56 -2.38 -10.51
CA LEU A 137 -1.14 -2.79 -10.47
C LEU A 137 -1.01 -4.32 -10.46
N ALA A 138 -1.80 -5.03 -9.65
CA ALA A 138 -1.79 -6.49 -9.57
C ALA A 138 -2.05 -7.19 -10.92
N LEU A 139 -2.77 -6.54 -11.84
CA LEU A 139 -2.95 -7.04 -13.20
C LEU A 139 -1.85 -6.55 -14.15
N ARG A 140 -1.46 -5.27 -14.08
CA ARG A 140 -0.44 -4.67 -14.95
C ARG A 140 0.95 -5.25 -14.76
N GLU A 141 1.28 -5.70 -13.56
CA GLU A 141 2.60 -6.24 -13.22
C GLU A 141 2.82 -7.68 -13.72
N ARG A 142 1.76 -8.38 -14.15
CA ARG A 142 1.88 -9.75 -14.65
C ARG A 142 2.80 -9.81 -15.88
N PRO A 143 3.71 -10.79 -15.96
CA PRO A 143 4.75 -10.83 -16.99
C PRO A 143 4.15 -10.86 -18.41
N LEU A 144 3.11 -11.66 -18.64
CA LEU A 144 2.44 -11.74 -19.94
C LEU A 144 1.75 -10.42 -20.33
N VAL A 145 1.21 -9.68 -19.36
CA VAL A 145 0.55 -8.38 -19.59
C VAL A 145 1.59 -7.32 -19.97
N ARG A 146 2.75 -7.33 -19.31
CA ARG A 146 3.88 -6.43 -19.62
C ARG A 146 4.51 -6.74 -20.97
N VAL A 147 4.81 -8.01 -21.25
CA VAL A 147 5.44 -8.44 -22.51
C VAL A 147 4.56 -8.12 -23.71
N LEU A 148 3.26 -8.36 -23.60
CA LEU A 148 2.28 -8.07 -24.66
C LEU A 148 1.80 -6.61 -24.66
N ARG A 149 2.29 -5.77 -23.73
CA ARG A 149 1.94 -4.35 -23.59
C ARG A 149 0.42 -4.10 -23.56
N LEU A 150 -0.34 -4.99 -22.94
CA LEU A 150 -1.82 -4.90 -22.92
C LEU A 150 -2.35 -3.69 -22.12
N GLY A 151 -1.50 -3.09 -21.26
CA GLY A 151 -1.82 -1.85 -20.55
C GLY A 151 -1.62 -0.56 -21.34
N GLY A 152 -1.16 -0.65 -22.59
CA GLY A 152 -0.96 0.51 -23.45
C GLY A 152 0.06 1.52 -22.89
N THR A 153 -0.19 2.80 -23.12
CA THR A 153 0.65 3.94 -22.72
C THR A 153 0.14 4.66 -21.46
N ALA A 154 -0.88 4.12 -20.79
CA ALA A 154 -1.42 4.74 -19.58
C ALA A 154 -0.36 4.78 -18.48
N ALA A 155 -0.22 5.95 -17.83
CA ALA A 155 0.66 6.11 -16.68
C ALA A 155 0.33 5.08 -15.58
N LEU A 156 1.33 4.68 -14.80
CA LEU A 156 1.10 3.76 -13.69
C LEU A 156 0.26 4.46 -12.61
N PRO A 157 -0.76 3.79 -12.05
CA PRO A 157 -1.50 4.30 -10.89
C PRO A 157 -0.58 4.54 -9.69
N THR A 158 -0.83 5.61 -8.95
CA THR A 158 -0.07 5.97 -7.74
C THR A 158 -1.00 5.99 -6.54
N TYR A 159 -0.51 5.53 -5.39
CA TYR A 159 -1.23 5.62 -4.11
C TYR A 159 -1.34 7.07 -3.65
N PHE A 160 -2.28 7.33 -2.74
CA PHE A 160 -2.50 8.64 -2.14
C PHE A 160 -2.64 8.53 -0.63
N GLU A 161 -1.78 9.22 0.13
CA GLU A 161 -1.69 9.12 1.59
C GLU A 161 -1.83 10.48 2.28
N ILE A 162 -2.89 10.64 3.09
CA ILE A 162 -3.09 11.81 3.96
C ILE A 162 -2.82 11.41 5.41
N ALA A 163 -2.07 12.24 6.14
CA ALA A 163 -1.96 12.15 7.59
C ALA A 163 -3.33 12.40 8.25
N GLU A 164 -3.92 11.36 8.84
CA GLU A 164 -5.23 11.41 9.47
C GLU A 164 -5.16 12.21 10.80
N GLY A 165 -5.98 13.26 10.92
CA GLY A 165 -6.00 14.24 12.02
C GLY A 165 -6.47 13.74 13.38
N GLY A 166 -6.57 12.43 13.58
CA GLY A 166 -6.88 11.78 14.86
C GLY A 166 -5.67 11.06 15.50
N ASP A 167 -4.59 10.85 14.75
CA ASP A 167 -3.37 10.21 15.24
C ASP A 167 -2.33 11.22 15.79
N LEU A 168 -2.69 12.51 15.82
CA LEU A 168 -1.84 13.58 16.33
C LEU A 168 -2.02 13.86 17.84
N SER A 169 -2.83 13.08 18.55
CA SER A 169 -2.59 12.88 20.00
C SER A 169 -1.49 11.84 20.17
N ALA A 170 -0.25 12.33 20.27
CA ALA A 170 0.91 11.58 20.75
C ALA A 170 1.40 10.39 19.89
N ARG A 171 1.61 10.60 18.60
CA ARG A 171 2.71 9.91 17.91
C ARG A 171 3.91 10.86 17.79
N GLU A 172 4.68 10.94 18.88
CA GLU A 172 6.13 10.69 18.70
C GLU A 172 6.26 9.53 17.69
N PRO A 173 7.16 9.56 16.69
CA PRO A 173 7.35 8.41 15.79
C PRO A 173 7.28 7.17 16.66
N ALA A 174 6.25 6.33 16.48
CA ALA A 174 5.87 5.37 17.51
C ALA A 174 7.16 4.68 17.93
N PRO A 175 7.55 4.76 19.22
CA PRO A 175 8.86 4.31 19.63
C PRO A 175 9.03 2.92 19.05
N PRO A 176 10.14 2.66 18.33
CA PRO A 176 10.28 1.52 17.43
C PRO A 176 9.69 0.30 18.12
N SER A 177 8.62 -0.26 17.54
CA SER A 177 7.88 -1.32 18.22
C SER A 177 8.86 -2.50 18.40
N ARG A 178 9.26 -2.75 19.64
CA ARG A 178 10.17 -3.85 19.93
C ARG A 178 9.38 -5.14 19.84
N ARG A 179 9.56 -5.85 18.73
CA ARG A 179 9.13 -7.23 18.60
C ARG A 179 10.33 -8.15 18.79
N THR A 180 10.20 -9.12 19.68
CA THR A 180 11.15 -10.22 19.74
C THR A 180 10.82 -11.17 18.60
N SER A 181 11.81 -11.55 17.81
CA SER A 181 11.63 -12.53 16.72
C SER A 181 12.56 -13.71 16.90
N ALA A 182 12.08 -14.90 16.55
CA ALA A 182 12.90 -16.10 16.45
C ALA A 182 13.28 -16.28 14.98
N ARG A 183 14.56 -16.51 14.70
CA ARG A 183 15.09 -16.73 13.36
C ARG A 183 15.78 -18.09 13.30
N VAL A 184 15.56 -18.82 12.22
CA VAL A 184 16.02 -20.20 12.05
C VAL A 184 17.10 -20.26 10.97
N ILE A 185 18.26 -20.77 11.34
CA ILE A 185 19.30 -21.17 10.38
C ILE A 185 19.06 -22.65 10.10
N LEU A 186 18.35 -22.93 9.01
CA LEU A 186 18.07 -24.30 8.60
C LEU A 186 19.17 -24.76 7.64
N LEU A 187 19.90 -25.80 8.03
CA LEU A 187 20.99 -26.41 7.27
C LEU A 187 20.51 -27.71 6.62
N ASP A 188 20.91 -27.95 5.38
CA ASP A 188 20.81 -29.28 4.77
C ASP A 188 22.03 -30.16 5.12
N GLY A 189 22.05 -31.38 4.58
CA GLY A 189 23.14 -32.35 4.82
C GLY A 189 24.50 -31.92 4.25
N ASP A 190 24.51 -31.01 3.28
CA ASP A 190 25.72 -30.48 2.64
C ASP A 190 26.18 -29.15 3.29
N GLY A 191 25.41 -28.65 4.28
CA GLY A 191 25.70 -27.42 5.01
C GLY A 191 25.20 -26.14 4.34
N ALA A 192 24.35 -26.22 3.32
CA ALA A 192 23.69 -25.06 2.73
C ALA A 192 22.55 -24.55 3.63
N VAL A 193 22.38 -23.22 3.66
CA VAL A 193 21.37 -22.56 4.50
C VAL A 193 20.18 -22.12 3.66
N LEU A 194 18.97 -22.47 4.11
CA LEU A 194 17.74 -21.96 3.51
C LEU A 194 17.53 -20.48 3.87
N LEU A 195 17.40 -19.63 2.86
CA LEU A 195 17.09 -18.21 2.99
C LEU A 195 15.91 -17.82 2.09
N LEU A 196 15.11 -16.86 2.52
CA LEU A 196 14.07 -16.22 1.72
C LEU A 196 14.61 -14.93 1.09
N CYS A 197 14.22 -14.66 -0.15
CA CYS A 197 14.52 -13.42 -0.86
C CYS A 197 13.29 -12.51 -0.87
N GLY A 198 13.34 -11.42 -0.12
CA GLY A 198 12.30 -10.39 -0.12
C GLY A 198 12.70 -9.14 -0.91
N SER A 199 11.74 -8.23 -1.06
CA SER A 199 11.91 -6.90 -1.64
C SER A 199 10.84 -5.97 -1.07
N ASP A 200 11.14 -4.67 -0.93
CA ASP A 200 10.15 -3.65 -0.56
C ASP A 200 9.65 -3.01 -1.85
N PRO A 201 8.41 -3.29 -2.29
CA PRO A 201 7.85 -2.67 -3.49
C PRO A 201 7.72 -1.15 -3.36
N ALA A 202 7.61 -0.61 -2.14
CA ALA A 202 7.53 0.82 -1.88
C ALA A 202 8.88 1.54 -2.00
N ALA A 203 9.99 0.79 -1.97
CA ALA A 203 11.33 1.32 -2.20
C ALA A 203 11.71 1.39 -3.70
N ALA A 204 10.80 1.01 -4.60
CA ALA A 204 11.02 1.13 -6.04
C ALA A 204 10.91 2.59 -6.50
N GLY A 205 12.06 3.27 -6.61
CA GLY A 205 12.16 4.57 -7.27
C GLY A 205 12.40 4.42 -8.77
N GLY A 206 11.39 4.67 -9.61
CA GLY A 206 11.55 4.73 -11.06
C GLY A 206 11.62 3.38 -11.78
N ASP A 207 12.52 3.25 -12.77
CA ASP A 207 12.68 2.05 -13.63
C ASP A 207 13.54 0.93 -12.99
N GLU A 208 14.10 1.16 -11.80
CA GLU A 208 14.92 0.15 -11.10
C GLU A 208 14.06 -0.86 -10.33
N PRO A 209 14.40 -2.15 -10.37
CA PRO A 209 13.70 -3.16 -9.57
C PRO A 209 13.90 -2.88 -8.07
N PRO A 210 12.92 -3.18 -7.22
CA PRO A 210 13.03 -2.93 -5.78
C PRO A 210 14.23 -3.70 -5.20
N PRO A 211 14.94 -3.10 -4.22
CA PRO A 211 16.09 -3.74 -3.60
C PRO A 211 15.69 -5.10 -3.03
N ARG A 212 16.52 -6.10 -3.28
CA ARG A 212 16.32 -7.47 -2.78
C ARG A 212 17.26 -7.74 -1.63
N TRP A 213 16.76 -8.38 -0.59
CA TRP A 213 17.58 -8.84 0.52
C TRP A 213 17.22 -10.27 0.90
N TRP A 214 18.19 -10.95 1.49
CA TRP A 214 18.06 -12.31 1.96
C TRP A 214 17.89 -12.34 3.47
N PHE A 215 16.95 -13.13 3.95
CA PHE A 215 16.71 -13.29 5.37
C PHE A 215 16.40 -14.75 5.71
N THR A 216 16.71 -15.12 6.93
CA THR A 216 16.39 -16.42 7.51
C THR A 216 14.91 -16.55 7.76
N ILE A 217 14.40 -17.78 7.65
CA ILE A 217 13.07 -18.16 8.10
C ILE A 217 12.82 -17.68 9.53
N GLY A 218 11.60 -17.23 9.80
CA GLY A 218 11.19 -16.88 11.16
C GLY A 218 10.44 -15.56 11.27
N GLY A 219 9.80 -15.38 12.41
CA GLY A 219 8.91 -14.24 12.66
C GLY A 219 8.79 -13.89 14.13
N ALA A 220 7.78 -13.08 14.44
CA ALA A 220 7.59 -12.51 15.77
C ALA A 220 7.13 -13.59 16.76
N ALA A 221 7.75 -13.62 17.94
CA ALA A 221 7.25 -14.45 19.03
C ALA A 221 5.91 -13.90 19.55
N GLN A 222 4.96 -14.79 19.80
CA GLN A 222 3.66 -14.45 20.37
C GLN A 222 3.75 -14.34 21.90
N VAL A 223 2.71 -13.76 22.53
CA VAL A 223 2.67 -13.59 23.98
C VAL A 223 2.64 -14.97 24.66
N GLY A 224 3.63 -15.23 25.53
CA GLY A 224 3.76 -16.51 26.24
C GLY A 224 4.47 -17.61 25.44
N GLU A 225 4.90 -17.33 24.20
CA GLU A 225 5.62 -18.26 23.34
C GLU A 225 7.13 -18.22 23.64
N SER A 226 7.76 -19.38 23.82
CA SER A 226 9.22 -19.46 23.88
C SER A 226 9.85 -19.25 22.50
N LEU A 227 11.12 -18.85 22.45
CA LEU A 227 11.82 -18.65 21.17
C LEU A 227 11.88 -19.93 20.32
N ALA A 228 11.97 -21.10 20.95
CA ALA A 228 11.97 -22.38 20.25
C ALA A 228 10.59 -22.71 19.65
N GLN A 229 9.51 -22.38 20.38
CA GLN A 229 8.14 -22.52 19.88
C GLN A 229 7.87 -21.57 18.72
N ALA A 230 8.28 -20.30 18.84
CA ALA A 230 8.16 -19.31 17.78
C ALA A 230 8.94 -19.75 16.53
N ALA A 231 10.17 -20.23 16.68
CA ALA A 231 10.98 -20.78 15.59
C ALA A 231 10.29 -21.95 14.89
N ALA A 232 9.75 -22.90 15.65
CA ALA A 232 9.06 -24.09 15.10
C ALA A 232 7.78 -23.72 14.35
N ARG A 233 6.97 -22.82 14.92
CA ARG A 233 5.74 -22.33 14.30
C ARG A 233 6.03 -21.61 12.98
N GLU A 234 6.93 -20.64 12.99
CA GLU A 234 7.26 -19.84 11.80
C GLU A 234 7.92 -20.70 10.72
N LEU A 235 8.77 -21.67 11.09
CA LEU A 235 9.32 -22.63 10.15
C LEU A 235 8.22 -23.41 9.43
N TYR A 236 7.22 -23.88 10.18
CA TYR A 236 6.08 -24.57 9.59
C TYR A 236 5.22 -23.65 8.72
N GLU A 237 4.95 -22.42 9.15
CA GLU A 237 4.14 -21.45 8.39
C GLU A 237 4.80 -21.05 7.06
N GLU A 238 6.12 -20.80 7.05
CA GLU A 238 6.82 -20.31 5.85
C GLU A 238 7.29 -21.43 4.91
N THR A 239 7.53 -22.64 5.44
CA THR A 239 8.14 -23.75 4.65
C THR A 239 7.31 -25.03 4.63
N GLY A 240 6.35 -25.19 5.55
CA GLY A 240 5.62 -26.44 5.77
C GLY A 240 6.39 -27.49 6.55
N LEU A 241 7.65 -27.23 6.97
CA LEU A 241 8.47 -28.19 7.71
C LEU A 241 8.08 -28.24 9.20
N LEU A 242 7.66 -29.42 9.66
CA LEU A 242 7.31 -29.65 11.06
C LEU A 242 8.54 -30.09 11.85
N VAL A 243 9.01 -29.25 12.78
CA VAL A 243 10.14 -29.55 13.67
C VAL A 243 9.70 -29.30 15.12
N PRO A 244 9.80 -30.29 16.03
CA PRO A 244 9.51 -30.08 17.45
C PRO A 244 10.39 -28.98 18.07
N PRO A 245 9.84 -28.09 18.93
CA PRO A 245 10.61 -27.04 19.60
C PRO A 245 11.84 -27.56 20.36
N GLU A 246 11.74 -28.73 20.98
CA GLU A 246 12.82 -29.41 21.70
C GLU A 246 14.04 -29.79 20.84
N LEU A 247 13.89 -29.83 19.50
CA LEU A 247 15.01 -30.05 18.58
C LEU A 247 15.70 -28.75 18.15
N MET A 248 15.16 -27.59 18.52
CA MET A 248 15.76 -26.30 18.19
C MET A 248 17.02 -26.08 19.04
N VAL A 249 18.15 -25.89 18.37
CA VAL A 249 19.41 -25.53 19.02
C VAL A 249 19.53 -24.01 19.07
N GLY A 250 19.54 -23.43 20.26
CA GLY A 250 19.76 -22.00 20.44
C GLY A 250 19.20 -21.41 21.74
N PRO A 251 19.23 -20.06 21.88
CA PRO A 251 19.70 -19.09 20.88
C PRO A 251 21.22 -19.14 20.69
N VAL A 252 21.67 -19.32 19.45
CA VAL A 252 23.11 -19.31 19.07
C VAL A 252 23.64 -17.89 18.86
N TRP A 253 22.74 -16.94 18.59
CA TRP A 253 23.06 -15.53 18.42
C TRP A 253 21.84 -14.65 18.77
N ARG A 254 22.09 -13.43 19.22
CA ARG A 254 21.07 -12.39 19.45
C ARG A 254 21.59 -11.08 18.85
N ARG A 255 20.70 -10.39 18.12
CA ARG A 255 20.94 -9.02 17.67
C ARG A 255 19.68 -8.19 17.88
N ASP A 256 19.90 -6.90 18.09
CA ASP A 256 18.88 -5.89 17.89
C ASP A 256 19.11 -5.26 16.50
N ALA A 257 18.04 -5.11 15.73
CA ALA A 257 18.08 -4.46 14.43
C ALA A 257 16.84 -3.58 14.28
N VAL A 258 17.06 -2.36 13.77
CA VAL A 258 15.97 -1.50 13.31
C VAL A 258 15.75 -1.86 11.84
N ILE A 259 14.50 -2.15 11.49
CA ILE A 259 14.11 -2.50 10.12
C ILE A 259 13.08 -1.48 9.70
N ASP A 260 13.43 -0.73 8.66
CA ASP A 260 12.49 0.16 8.01
C ASP A 260 11.71 -0.65 6.97
N PHE A 261 10.38 -0.65 7.05
CA PHE A 261 9.52 -1.47 6.19
C PHE A 261 8.24 -0.73 5.86
N ASN A 262 7.86 -0.63 4.58
CA ASN A 262 6.75 0.21 4.12
C ASN A 262 6.94 1.71 4.46
N GLY A 263 8.18 2.20 4.49
CA GLY A 263 8.47 3.62 4.73
C GLY A 263 8.31 4.09 6.18
N SER A 264 8.32 3.18 7.16
CA SER A 264 8.44 3.50 8.59
C SER A 264 9.80 3.12 9.13
#